data_AF-A0A941L944-F1
#
_entry.id   AF-A0A941L944-F1
#
_cell.length_a   1.000
_cell.length_b   1.000
_cell.length_c   1.000
_cell.angle_alpha   90.00
_cell.angle_beta   90.00
_cell.angle_gamma   90.00
#
_symmetry.space_group_name_H-M   'P 1'
#
loop_
_entity.id
_entity.type
_entity.pdbx_description
1 polymer ?
#
loop_
_entity_poly.entity_id
_entity_poly.type
_entity_poly.pdbx_seq_one_letter_code
_entity_poly.pdbx_strand_id
1 'polypeptide(L)'
;MKNAITVILLFVSVTVFSQGDCKDYKENYIPKNLKDAIEFLNCEWSESDKTEFKNKEEDEAVTELHFGTGMGIRNGWELWKGKNRISRFFKSKGITHPDDMSSIILTSFHRDLNNKPIDLEGQISVYQEYWNKLKNKKKSLKQKFKELEIGTVVQVAFSGSWRYDGTDTTTLHSYLYTADDSSDFECLIEGKVIEKIKKKKRYNLTIKITNCDSCEYKNPVFNKKKVETGKTMVVDMAYEKVIIK
;
A
#
# COMPACT_ATOMS: atom_id res chain seq x y z
N MET A 1 75.00 27.56 11.77
CA MET A 1 73.96 27.01 12.68
C MET A 1 72.76 27.95 12.66
N LYS A 2 71.71 27.62 11.91
CA LYS A 2 70.43 28.34 11.97
C LYS A 2 69.37 27.31 12.32
N ASN A 3 68.84 27.41 13.53
CA ASN A 3 67.84 26.50 14.08
C ASN A 3 66.50 26.79 13.40
N ALA A 4 65.97 25.81 12.67
CA ALA A 4 64.59 25.85 12.18
C ALA A 4 63.67 25.40 13.31
N ILE A 5 62.79 26.29 13.78
CA ILE A 5 61.70 25.97 14.71
C ILE A 5 60.52 25.54 13.85
N THR A 6 60.25 24.24 13.81
CA THR A 6 59.07 23.67 13.19
C THR A 6 57.90 23.77 14.17
N VAL A 7 56.94 24.64 13.89
CA VAL A 7 55.67 24.70 14.62
C VAL A 7 54.72 23.68 13.98
N ILE A 8 54.46 22.57 14.68
CA ILE A 8 53.44 21.59 14.29
C ILE A 8 52.11 22.08 14.84
N LEU A 9 51.26 22.61 13.95
CA LEU A 9 49.87 22.93 14.26
C LEU A 9 49.05 21.63 14.21
N LEU A 10 48.80 21.04 15.37
CA LEU A 10 47.87 19.92 15.53
C LEU A 10 46.44 20.44 15.36
N PHE A 11 45.88 20.28 14.16
CA PHE A 11 44.44 20.39 13.92
C PHE A 11 43.75 19.20 14.61
N VAL A 12 43.36 19.40 15.87
CA VAL A 12 42.39 18.51 16.52
C VAL A 12 41.03 18.86 15.94
N SER A 13 40.60 18.12 14.93
CA SER A 13 39.22 18.11 14.47
C SER A 13 38.37 17.47 15.58
N VAL A 14 37.89 18.29 16.50
CA VAL A 14 36.84 17.88 17.43
C VAL A 14 35.56 17.76 16.61
N THR A 15 35.20 16.55 16.20
CA THR A 15 33.82 16.29 15.77
C THR A 15 32.96 16.36 17.03
N VAL A 16 32.46 17.56 17.33
CA VAL A 16 31.41 17.74 18.31
C VAL A 16 30.14 17.15 17.69
N PHE A 17 29.89 15.86 17.94
CA PHE A 17 28.55 15.34 17.80
C PHE A 17 27.72 15.99 18.90
N SER A 18 27.08 17.11 18.56
CA SER A 18 25.98 17.64 19.36
C SER A 18 24.80 16.68 19.18
N GLN A 19 24.83 15.54 19.88
CA GLN A 19 23.59 14.87 20.24
C GLN A 19 22.89 15.82 21.21
N GLY A 20 22.02 16.68 20.67
CA GLY A 20 21.08 17.42 21.49
C GLY A 20 20.21 16.38 22.15
N ASP A 21 20.44 16.12 23.44
CA ASP A 21 19.66 15.13 24.17
C ASP A 21 18.17 15.47 24.02
N CYS A 22 17.38 14.55 23.48
CA CYS A 22 15.91 14.65 23.35
C CYS A 22 15.18 14.55 24.70
N LYS A 23 15.77 15.11 25.75
CA LYS A 23 15.28 15.09 27.14
C LYS A 23 13.90 15.71 27.31
N ASP A 24 13.45 16.51 26.35
CA ASP A 24 12.12 17.13 26.36
C ASP A 24 11.00 16.14 26.04
N TYR A 25 11.32 15.02 25.39
CA TYR A 25 10.36 13.96 25.08
C TYR A 25 10.45 12.83 26.12
N LYS A 26 9.32 12.53 26.74
CA LYS A 26 9.21 11.40 27.67
C LYS A 26 9.30 10.08 26.90
N GLU A 27 9.71 9.03 27.61
CA GLU A 27 9.58 7.66 27.11
C GLU A 27 8.14 7.40 26.63
N ASN A 28 7.99 6.84 25.43
CA ASN A 28 6.70 6.60 24.77
C ASN A 28 5.90 7.88 24.47
N TYR A 29 6.56 9.01 24.22
CA TYR A 29 5.89 10.23 23.75
C TYR A 29 5.10 9.97 22.46
N ILE A 30 3.85 10.44 22.44
CA ILE A 30 3.00 10.41 21.25
C ILE A 30 2.76 11.85 20.80
N PRO A 31 3.15 12.20 19.57
CA PRO A 31 2.95 13.54 19.05
C PRO A 31 1.48 14.01 19.04
N LYS A 32 1.30 15.31 19.01
CA LYS A 32 -0.01 15.99 19.11
C LYS A 32 -0.61 16.32 17.76
N ASN A 33 0.24 16.64 16.80
CA ASN A 33 -0.10 17.06 15.43
C ASN A 33 1.14 16.83 14.53
N LEU A 34 1.04 17.20 13.25
CA LEU A 34 2.12 16.97 12.29
C LEU A 34 3.42 17.70 12.64
N LYS A 35 3.36 18.98 13.04
CA LYS A 35 4.55 19.77 13.38
C LYS A 35 5.32 19.13 14.54
N ASP A 36 4.60 18.77 15.60
CA ASP A 36 5.17 18.10 16.77
C ASP A 36 5.73 16.70 16.43
N ALA A 37 5.16 16.02 15.43
CA ALA A 37 5.71 14.75 14.93
C ALA A 37 7.03 14.94 14.17
N ILE A 38 7.14 15.98 13.34
CA ILE A 38 8.37 16.32 12.61
C ILE A 38 9.47 16.72 13.61
N GLU A 39 9.15 17.58 14.57
CA GLU A 39 10.08 18.00 15.62
C GLU A 39 10.56 16.81 16.47
N PHE A 40 9.66 15.88 16.79
CA PHE A 40 10.00 14.64 17.50
C PHE A 40 10.94 13.75 16.67
N LEU A 41 10.60 13.47 15.41
CA LEU A 41 11.45 12.65 14.53
C LEU A 41 12.82 13.28 14.28
N ASN A 42 12.87 14.60 14.07
CA ASN A 42 14.12 15.34 13.89
C ASN A 42 15.03 15.23 15.13
N CYS A 43 14.45 15.14 16.31
CA CYS A 43 15.19 14.92 17.55
C CYS A 43 15.68 13.47 17.65
N GLU A 44 14.76 12.50 17.54
CA GLU A 44 15.03 11.09 17.86
C GLU A 44 15.96 10.40 16.86
N TRP A 45 15.94 10.82 15.59
CA TRP A 45 16.78 10.18 14.58
C TRP A 45 18.23 10.62 14.69
N SER A 46 19.15 9.69 14.41
CA SER A 46 20.56 10.03 14.28
C SER A 46 20.81 10.94 13.06
N GLU A 47 21.89 11.73 13.10
CA GLU A 47 22.28 12.55 11.93
C GLU A 47 22.57 11.70 10.69
N SER A 48 23.09 10.48 10.87
CA SER A 48 23.29 9.53 9.77
C SER A 48 21.97 9.08 9.15
N ASP A 49 20.97 8.71 9.95
CA ASP A 49 19.66 8.26 9.44
C ASP A 49 18.93 9.41 8.74
N LYS A 50 18.99 10.62 9.33
CA LYS A 50 18.46 11.83 8.70
C LYS A 50 19.12 12.10 7.36
N THR A 51 20.45 11.97 7.28
CA THR A 51 21.21 12.20 6.04
C THR A 51 20.88 11.15 4.98
N GLU A 52 20.82 9.87 5.35
CA GLU A 52 20.44 8.80 4.42
C GLU A 52 19.03 9.04 3.88
N PHE A 53 18.05 9.27 4.75
CA PHE A 53 16.66 9.49 4.38
C PHE A 53 16.47 10.73 3.51
N LYS A 54 17.13 11.84 3.87
CA LYS A 54 17.11 13.11 3.12
C LYS A 54 17.60 12.96 1.68
N ASN A 55 18.62 12.13 1.46
CA ASN A 55 19.32 12.01 0.17
C ASN A 55 18.62 11.07 -0.84
N LYS A 56 17.59 10.34 -0.44
CA LYS A 56 16.76 9.53 -1.34
C LYS A 56 15.66 10.37 -1.99
N GLU A 57 15.20 9.95 -3.16
CA GLU A 57 13.99 10.51 -3.76
C GLU A 57 12.79 10.32 -2.83
N GLU A 58 11.90 11.30 -2.74
CA GLU A 58 10.86 11.38 -1.69
C GLU A 58 9.97 10.12 -1.65
N ASP A 59 9.54 9.62 -2.82
CA ASP A 59 8.66 8.46 -2.92
C ASP A 59 9.38 7.16 -2.52
N GLU A 60 10.64 7.00 -2.92
CA GLU A 60 11.49 5.86 -2.55
C GLU A 60 11.76 5.87 -1.04
N ALA A 61 12.17 7.03 -0.50
CA ALA A 61 12.47 7.22 0.91
C ALA A 61 11.29 6.79 1.80
N VAL A 62 10.07 7.24 1.46
CA VAL A 62 8.86 6.92 2.24
C VAL A 62 8.42 5.47 2.05
N THR A 63 8.52 4.94 0.82
CA THR A 63 8.13 3.56 0.50
C THR A 63 9.01 2.53 1.20
N GLU A 64 10.33 2.72 1.18
CA GLU A 64 11.28 1.82 1.85
C GLU A 64 11.02 1.72 3.35
N LEU A 65 10.67 2.85 4.00
CA LEU A 65 10.40 2.90 5.42
C LEU A 65 8.99 2.44 5.79
N HIS A 66 8.12 2.14 4.82
CA HIS A 66 6.71 1.79 5.08
C HIS A 66 6.56 0.65 6.09
N PHE A 67 7.28 -0.46 5.88
CA PHE A 67 7.22 -1.64 6.75
C PHE A 67 8.12 -1.57 7.99
N GLY A 68 9.11 -0.67 7.99
CA GLY A 68 9.96 -0.39 9.14
C GLY A 68 9.41 0.75 9.98
N THR A 69 10.00 1.94 9.86
CA THR A 69 9.64 3.13 10.63
C THR A 69 8.16 3.49 10.53
N GLY A 70 7.55 3.40 9.34
CA GLY A 70 6.13 3.65 9.15
C GLY A 70 5.25 2.69 9.97
N MET A 71 5.63 1.41 10.08
CA MET A 71 4.95 0.46 10.96
C MET A 71 5.18 0.79 12.44
N GLY A 72 6.39 1.19 12.81
CA GLY A 72 6.74 1.67 14.15
C GLY A 72 5.88 2.86 14.60
N ILE A 73 5.72 3.87 13.74
CA ILE A 73 4.84 5.03 13.97
C ILE A 73 3.40 4.57 14.19
N ARG A 74 2.85 3.74 13.31
CA ARG A 74 1.45 3.27 13.40
C ARG A 74 1.15 2.54 14.70
N ASN A 75 2.06 1.66 15.10
CA ASN A 75 1.87 0.79 16.26
C ASN A 75 2.24 1.50 17.56
N GLY A 76 3.42 2.12 17.62
CA GLY A 76 3.93 2.82 18.80
C GLY A 76 3.11 4.06 19.15
N TRP A 77 2.61 4.80 18.16
CA TRP A 77 1.74 5.96 18.40
C TRP A 77 0.26 5.58 18.45
N GLU A 78 -0.06 4.29 18.50
CA GLU A 78 -1.43 3.76 18.64
C GLU A 78 -2.44 4.32 17.61
N LEU A 79 -1.99 4.58 16.38
CA LEU A 79 -2.81 5.22 15.35
C LEU A 79 -4.03 4.36 14.98
N TRP A 80 -3.90 3.03 15.07
CA TRP A 80 -5.02 2.08 14.90
C TRP A 80 -6.11 2.23 15.97
N LYS A 81 -5.77 2.57 17.22
CA LYS A 81 -6.77 2.89 18.26
C LYS A 81 -7.42 4.23 17.97
N GLY A 82 -6.63 5.19 17.49
CA GLY A 82 -7.11 6.43 16.92
C GLY A 82 -7.73 7.41 17.92
N LYS A 83 -7.42 7.30 19.22
CA LYS A 83 -7.97 8.14 20.30
C LYS A 83 -7.05 9.29 20.72
N ASN A 84 -5.75 9.18 20.43
CA ASN A 84 -4.75 10.18 20.79
C ASN A 84 -4.84 11.46 19.94
N ARG A 85 -4.02 12.46 20.28
CA ARG A 85 -4.07 13.81 19.69
C ARG A 85 -3.70 13.81 18.21
N ILE A 86 -2.59 13.18 17.82
CA ILE A 86 -2.20 13.12 16.40
C ILE A 86 -3.23 12.39 15.54
N SER A 87 -3.82 11.32 16.05
CA SER A 87 -4.92 10.64 15.36
C SER A 87 -6.13 11.57 15.15
N ARG A 88 -6.50 12.35 16.18
CA ARG A 88 -7.60 13.33 16.08
C ARG A 88 -7.26 14.47 15.13
N PHE A 89 -6.01 14.93 15.10
CA PHE A 89 -5.52 15.91 14.14
C PHE A 89 -5.76 15.44 12.70
N PHE A 90 -5.28 14.24 12.33
CA PHE A 90 -5.50 13.70 10.99
C PHE A 90 -6.97 13.45 10.66
N LYS A 91 -7.73 12.88 11.62
CA LYS A 91 -9.17 12.64 11.42
C LYS A 91 -9.96 13.92 11.18
N SER A 92 -9.62 15.02 11.87
CA SER A 92 -10.25 16.32 11.65
C SER A 92 -10.02 16.87 10.23
N LYS A 93 -9.00 16.37 9.53
CA LYS A 93 -8.64 16.69 8.16
C LYS A 93 -9.09 15.63 7.14
N GLY A 94 -9.90 14.66 7.57
CA GLY A 94 -10.43 13.60 6.70
C GLY A 94 -9.48 12.42 6.45
N ILE A 95 -8.32 12.37 7.11
CA ILE A 95 -7.40 11.24 7.04
C ILE A 95 -7.66 10.30 8.21
N THR A 96 -8.13 9.09 7.90
CA THR A 96 -8.57 8.13 8.92
C THR A 96 -7.73 6.85 8.98
N HIS A 97 -7.01 6.50 7.91
CA HIS A 97 -6.23 5.27 7.84
C HIS A 97 -4.82 5.50 8.40
N PRO A 98 -4.33 4.68 9.34
CA PRO A 98 -3.00 4.84 9.92
C PRO A 98 -1.85 4.82 8.92
N ASP A 99 -1.96 4.04 7.83
CA ASP A 99 -0.94 4.02 6.77
C ASP A 99 -0.79 5.42 6.15
N ASP A 100 -1.89 6.04 5.72
CA ASP A 100 -1.91 7.40 5.20
C ASP A 100 -1.33 8.40 6.21
N MET A 101 -1.69 8.28 7.49
CA MET A 101 -1.14 9.16 8.55
C MET A 101 0.37 9.03 8.63
N SER A 102 0.90 7.80 8.70
CA SER A 102 2.34 7.57 8.79
C SER A 102 3.09 8.00 7.53
N SER A 103 2.52 7.78 6.35
CA SER A 103 3.09 8.25 5.10
C SER A 103 3.15 9.77 5.05
N ILE A 104 2.07 10.49 5.41
CA ILE A 104 2.08 11.96 5.48
C ILE A 104 3.14 12.47 6.47
N ILE A 105 3.29 11.82 7.62
CA ILE A 105 4.31 12.19 8.62
C ILE A 105 5.72 12.04 8.03
N LEU A 106 6.03 10.90 7.39
CA LEU A 106 7.34 10.63 6.81
C LEU A 106 7.64 11.53 5.60
N THR A 107 6.68 11.72 4.69
CA THR A 107 6.80 12.66 3.57
C THR A 107 7.07 14.08 4.08
N SER A 108 6.34 14.51 5.11
CA SER A 108 6.52 15.85 5.68
C SER A 108 7.88 16.00 6.38
N PHE A 109 8.35 14.97 7.08
CA PHE A 109 9.68 14.97 7.69
C PHE A 109 10.79 15.02 6.63
N HIS A 110 10.67 14.26 5.54
CA HIS A 110 11.60 14.31 4.40
C HIS A 110 11.68 15.71 3.79
N ARG A 111 10.51 16.34 3.58
CA ARG A 111 10.40 17.70 3.06
C ARG A 111 11.03 18.73 4.00
N ASP A 112 10.82 18.59 5.31
CA ASP A 112 11.42 19.45 6.34
C ASP A 112 12.96 19.38 6.29
N LEU A 113 13.54 18.18 6.28
CA LEU A 113 15.00 17.98 6.16
C LEU A 113 15.60 18.57 4.86
N ASN A 114 14.77 18.70 3.82
CA ASN A 114 15.14 19.22 2.51
C ASN A 114 14.72 20.68 2.28
N ASN A 115 14.19 21.39 3.29
CA ASN A 115 13.65 22.74 3.16
C ASN A 115 12.61 22.89 2.03
N LYS A 116 11.84 21.82 1.76
CA LYS A 116 10.75 21.81 0.79
C LYS A 116 9.42 22.19 1.50
N PRO A 117 8.49 22.86 0.81
CA PRO A 117 7.16 23.10 1.37
C PRO A 117 6.48 21.79 1.76
N ILE A 118 5.94 21.70 2.98
CA ILE A 118 5.23 20.50 3.44
C ILE A 118 4.03 20.19 2.55
N ASP A 119 3.27 21.20 2.11
CA ASP A 119 2.05 21.04 1.31
C ASP A 119 1.11 19.95 1.86
N LEU A 120 0.68 20.15 3.11
CA LEU A 120 -0.18 19.19 3.80
C LEU A 120 -1.51 18.98 3.09
N GLU A 121 -2.10 20.03 2.53
CA GLU A 121 -3.40 19.93 1.84
C GLU A 121 -3.28 19.14 0.54
N GLY A 122 -2.20 19.32 -0.25
CA GLY A 122 -1.92 18.49 -1.42
C GLY A 122 -1.64 17.02 -1.06
N GLN A 123 -0.92 16.75 0.03
CA GLN A 123 -0.77 15.37 0.51
C GLN A 123 -2.12 14.74 0.91
N ILE A 124 -3.00 15.50 1.58
CA ILE A 124 -4.32 15.02 2.01
C ILE A 124 -5.22 14.72 0.81
N SER A 125 -5.22 15.57 -0.22
CA SER A 125 -6.11 15.40 -1.37
C SER A 125 -5.84 14.08 -2.11
N VAL A 126 -4.58 13.67 -2.24
CA VAL A 126 -4.19 12.38 -2.85
C VAL A 126 -4.90 11.21 -2.17
N TYR A 127 -4.85 11.14 -0.83
CA TYR A 127 -5.51 10.05 -0.10
C TYR A 127 -7.03 10.14 -0.16
N GLN A 128 -7.59 11.36 -0.08
CA GLN A 128 -9.04 11.54 -0.20
C GLN A 128 -9.56 11.07 -1.56
N GLU A 129 -8.88 11.41 -2.65
CA GLU A 129 -9.19 10.96 -4.01
C GLU A 129 -9.10 9.44 -4.14
N TYR A 130 -8.03 8.83 -3.62
CA TYR A 130 -7.85 7.39 -3.59
C TYR A 130 -9.01 6.67 -2.89
N TRP A 131 -9.35 7.07 -1.65
CA TRP A 131 -10.43 6.45 -0.88
C TRP A 131 -11.81 6.70 -1.49
N ASN A 132 -12.02 7.86 -2.11
CA ASN A 132 -13.25 8.15 -2.85
C ASN A 132 -13.39 7.25 -4.09
N LYS A 133 -12.31 7.04 -4.86
CA LYS A 133 -12.29 6.10 -5.98
C LYS A 133 -12.65 4.69 -5.52
N LEU A 134 -12.05 4.21 -4.41
CA LEU A 134 -12.37 2.89 -3.84
C LEU A 134 -13.82 2.79 -3.34
N LYS A 135 -14.35 3.83 -2.68
CA LYS A 135 -15.75 3.87 -2.23
C LYS A 135 -16.71 3.78 -3.41
N ASN A 136 -16.43 4.51 -4.49
CA ASN A 136 -17.23 4.49 -5.71
C ASN A 136 -17.16 3.11 -6.40
N LYS A 137 -15.97 2.50 -6.50
CA LYS A 137 -15.80 1.13 -7.00
C LYS A 137 -16.62 0.12 -6.18
N LYS A 138 -16.61 0.21 -4.85
CA LYS A 138 -17.45 -0.64 -3.96
C LYS A 138 -18.95 -0.44 -4.18
N LYS A 139 -19.40 0.81 -4.38
CA LYS A 139 -20.82 1.12 -4.66
C LYS A 139 -21.23 0.56 -6.02
N SER A 140 -20.41 0.78 -7.05
CA SER A 140 -20.60 0.26 -8.41
C SER A 140 -20.65 -1.27 -8.40
N LEU A 141 -19.72 -1.92 -7.72
CA LEU A 141 -19.69 -3.38 -7.55
C LEU A 141 -21.01 -3.92 -6.96
N LYS A 142 -21.49 -3.30 -5.88
CA LYS A 142 -22.76 -3.70 -5.25
C LYS A 142 -23.94 -3.58 -6.21
N GLN A 143 -23.97 -2.53 -7.04
CA GLN A 143 -25.02 -2.31 -8.02
C GLN A 143 -24.93 -3.34 -9.16
N LYS A 144 -23.74 -3.52 -9.75
CA LYS A 144 -23.46 -4.53 -10.78
C LYS A 144 -23.89 -5.92 -10.32
N PHE A 145 -23.53 -6.33 -9.10
CA PHE A 145 -23.96 -7.62 -8.55
C PHE A 145 -25.48 -7.72 -8.40
N LYS A 146 -26.18 -6.63 -8.05
CA LYS A 146 -27.64 -6.64 -7.92
C LYS A 146 -28.31 -6.84 -9.29
N GLU A 147 -27.85 -6.09 -10.30
CA GLU A 147 -28.41 -6.05 -11.66
C GLU A 147 -28.05 -7.27 -12.50
N LEU A 148 -26.92 -7.94 -12.22
CA LEU A 148 -26.47 -9.11 -12.98
C LEU A 148 -27.51 -10.23 -12.97
N GLU A 149 -27.90 -10.74 -14.14
CA GLU A 149 -28.92 -11.78 -14.24
C GLU A 149 -28.32 -13.19 -14.26
N ILE A 150 -29.08 -14.18 -13.82
CA ILE A 150 -28.69 -15.58 -14.04
C ILE A 150 -28.73 -15.85 -15.53
N GLY A 151 -27.66 -16.43 -16.04
CA GLY A 151 -27.49 -16.69 -17.46
C GLY A 151 -26.68 -15.63 -18.21
N THR A 152 -26.35 -14.49 -17.60
CA THR A 152 -25.41 -13.53 -18.18
C THR A 152 -24.03 -14.18 -18.38
N VAL A 153 -23.38 -13.86 -19.50
CA VAL A 153 -22.00 -14.29 -19.77
C VAL A 153 -21.05 -13.26 -19.16
N VAL A 154 -20.05 -13.74 -18.43
CA VAL A 154 -19.02 -12.92 -17.82
C VAL A 154 -17.63 -13.45 -18.16
N GLN A 155 -16.64 -12.57 -18.14
CA GLN A 155 -15.23 -12.93 -18.16
C GLN A 155 -14.58 -12.64 -16.81
N VAL A 156 -13.65 -13.49 -16.39
CA VAL A 156 -12.88 -13.31 -15.16
C VAL A 156 -11.41 -13.27 -15.53
N ALA A 157 -10.72 -12.23 -15.08
CA ALA A 157 -9.33 -11.97 -15.43
C ALA A 157 -8.34 -12.59 -14.42
N PHE A 158 -7.34 -13.27 -14.95
CA PHE A 158 -6.27 -13.93 -14.21
C PHE A 158 -4.91 -13.70 -14.87
N SER A 159 -3.86 -13.78 -14.05
CA SER A 159 -2.50 -14.11 -14.49
C SER A 159 -2.16 -15.55 -14.10
N GLY A 160 -1.10 -16.09 -14.66
CA GLY A 160 -0.67 -17.47 -14.41
C GLY A 160 0.77 -17.55 -13.90
N SER A 161 0.99 -18.37 -12.87
CA SER A 161 2.34 -18.78 -12.49
C SER A 161 2.49 -20.29 -12.59
N TRP A 162 3.48 -20.75 -13.36
CA TRP A 162 3.83 -22.16 -13.41
C TRP A 162 4.49 -22.62 -12.12
N ARG A 163 4.25 -23.87 -11.72
CA ARG A 163 4.91 -24.47 -10.54
C ARG A 163 6.01 -25.43 -10.96
N TYR A 164 7.21 -25.24 -10.41
CA TYR A 164 8.31 -26.20 -10.50
C TYR A 164 8.13 -27.32 -9.46
N ASP A 165 7.02 -28.05 -9.54
CA ASP A 165 6.72 -29.18 -8.64
C ASP A 165 6.49 -30.51 -9.40
N GLY A 166 6.79 -30.51 -10.71
CA GLY A 166 6.66 -31.69 -11.57
C GLY A 166 5.22 -32.07 -11.92
N THR A 167 4.22 -31.25 -11.57
CA THR A 167 2.80 -31.55 -11.79
C THR A 167 2.23 -31.00 -13.10
N ASP A 168 3.01 -30.26 -13.90
CA ASP A 168 2.56 -29.56 -15.12
C ASP A 168 1.28 -28.71 -14.89
N THR A 169 1.15 -28.09 -13.72
CA THR A 169 0.00 -27.24 -13.38
C THR A 169 0.34 -25.76 -13.37
N THR A 170 -0.61 -24.95 -13.83
CA THR A 170 -0.52 -23.49 -13.74
C THR A 170 -1.51 -22.98 -12.72
N THR A 171 -1.02 -22.28 -11.69
CA THR A 171 -1.92 -21.61 -10.73
C THR A 171 -2.37 -20.28 -11.30
N LEU A 172 -3.69 -20.09 -11.35
CA LEU A 172 -4.28 -18.83 -11.72
C LEU A 172 -4.35 -17.90 -10.51
N HIS A 173 -3.86 -16.68 -10.69
CA HIS A 173 -3.92 -15.59 -9.72
C HIS A 173 -4.88 -14.54 -10.22
N SER A 174 -5.84 -14.16 -9.38
CA SER A 174 -6.89 -13.22 -9.77
C SER A 174 -6.35 -11.79 -9.86
N TYR A 175 -6.73 -11.06 -10.92
CA TYR A 175 -6.66 -9.60 -10.85
C TYR A 175 -7.72 -9.09 -9.88
N LEU A 176 -7.37 -8.04 -9.13
CA LEU A 176 -8.30 -7.43 -8.18
C LEU A 176 -9.48 -6.78 -8.91
N TYR A 177 -10.68 -6.83 -8.32
CA TYR A 177 -11.87 -6.14 -8.87
C TYR A 177 -11.68 -4.62 -9.07
N THR A 178 -10.69 -4.05 -8.37
CA THR A 178 -10.32 -2.64 -8.49
C THR A 178 -9.33 -2.36 -9.61
N ALA A 179 -8.77 -3.38 -10.26
CA ALA A 179 -8.00 -3.18 -11.49
C ALA A 179 -8.88 -2.49 -12.54
N ASP A 180 -8.32 -1.52 -13.24
CA ASP A 180 -9.01 -0.88 -14.36
C ASP A 180 -9.11 -1.90 -15.52
N ASP A 181 -10.14 -1.80 -16.36
CA ASP A 181 -10.28 -2.73 -17.50
C ASP A 181 -9.08 -2.52 -18.44
N SER A 182 -8.39 -3.60 -18.79
CA SER A 182 -7.17 -3.56 -19.60
C SER A 182 -7.19 -4.68 -20.65
N SER A 183 -6.56 -4.42 -21.79
CA SER A 183 -6.21 -5.43 -22.79
C SER A 183 -5.14 -6.41 -22.30
N ASP A 184 -4.41 -6.05 -21.24
CA ASP A 184 -3.20 -6.76 -20.81
C ASP A 184 -3.49 -7.89 -19.82
N PHE A 185 -4.76 -8.23 -19.60
CA PHE A 185 -5.12 -9.42 -18.82
C PHE A 185 -4.63 -10.68 -19.53
N GLU A 186 -3.69 -11.40 -18.91
CA GLU A 186 -3.02 -12.56 -19.51
C GLU A 186 -3.98 -13.73 -19.80
N CYS A 187 -5.03 -13.90 -18.99
CA CYS A 187 -5.98 -14.99 -19.12
C CYS A 187 -7.40 -14.51 -18.75
N LEU A 188 -8.35 -14.72 -19.66
CA LEU A 188 -9.75 -14.38 -19.51
C LEU A 188 -10.61 -15.65 -19.61
N ILE A 189 -11.11 -16.10 -18.46
CA ILE A 189 -12.03 -17.24 -18.41
C ILE A 189 -13.44 -16.74 -18.59
N GLU A 190 -14.11 -17.22 -19.63
CA GLU A 190 -15.51 -16.95 -19.88
C GLU A 190 -16.40 -17.98 -19.21
N GLY A 191 -17.50 -17.53 -18.62
CA GLY A 191 -18.53 -18.44 -18.13
C GLY A 191 -19.90 -17.81 -18.04
N LYS A 192 -20.93 -18.66 -18.06
CA LYS A 192 -22.32 -18.28 -17.84
C LYS A 192 -22.65 -18.32 -16.36
N VAL A 193 -23.19 -17.24 -15.81
CA VAL A 193 -23.62 -17.18 -14.41
C VAL A 193 -24.76 -18.15 -14.18
N ILE A 194 -24.61 -19.07 -13.22
CA ILE A 194 -25.66 -20.04 -12.86
C ILE A 194 -26.20 -19.82 -11.44
N GLU A 195 -25.46 -19.12 -10.59
CA GLU A 195 -25.86 -18.83 -9.22
C GLU A 195 -25.22 -17.53 -8.71
N LYS A 196 -25.93 -16.82 -7.83
CA LYS A 196 -25.46 -15.60 -7.14
C LYS A 196 -25.65 -15.75 -5.63
N ILE A 197 -24.58 -15.64 -4.86
CA ILE A 197 -24.62 -15.74 -3.39
C ILE A 197 -23.93 -14.54 -2.74
N LYS A 198 -24.72 -13.69 -2.07
CA LYS A 198 -24.21 -12.59 -1.25
C LYS A 198 -23.97 -13.05 0.19
N LYS A 199 -22.74 -12.89 0.70
CA LYS A 199 -22.38 -13.17 2.10
C LYS A 199 -21.61 -11.99 2.70
N LYS A 200 -22.24 -11.21 3.60
CA LYS A 200 -21.65 -9.99 4.17
C LYS A 200 -21.16 -9.03 3.05
N LYS A 201 -19.83 -8.87 2.93
CA LYS A 201 -19.15 -8.03 1.92
C LYS A 201 -18.67 -8.82 0.69
N ARG A 202 -19.06 -10.10 0.58
CA ARG A 202 -18.71 -11.01 -0.51
C ARG A 202 -19.87 -11.12 -1.51
N TYR A 203 -19.54 -11.12 -2.79
CA TYR A 203 -20.46 -11.11 -3.93
C TYR A 203 -20.12 -12.31 -4.83
N ASN A 204 -20.42 -13.52 -4.35
CA ASN A 204 -19.99 -14.74 -5.03
C ASN A 204 -20.89 -15.04 -6.24
N LEU A 205 -20.27 -15.42 -7.34
CA LEU A 205 -20.89 -15.99 -8.53
C LEU A 205 -20.42 -17.42 -8.70
N THR A 206 -21.35 -18.34 -8.93
CA THR A 206 -21.02 -19.63 -9.53
C THR A 206 -21.22 -19.48 -11.04
N ILE A 207 -20.17 -19.72 -11.81
CA ILE A 207 -20.21 -19.67 -13.28
C ILE A 207 -19.94 -21.06 -13.86
N LYS A 208 -20.64 -21.42 -14.94
CA LYS A 208 -20.30 -22.56 -15.78
C LYS A 208 -19.37 -22.09 -16.89
N ILE A 209 -18.14 -22.60 -16.91
CA ILE A 209 -17.10 -22.19 -17.85
C ILE A 209 -17.53 -22.55 -19.27
N THR A 210 -17.51 -21.55 -20.16
CA THR A 210 -17.86 -21.69 -21.58
C THR A 210 -16.63 -21.61 -22.48
N ASN A 211 -15.61 -20.85 -22.10
CA ASN A 211 -14.37 -20.71 -22.85
C ASN A 211 -13.19 -20.40 -21.90
N CYS A 212 -12.04 -21.03 -22.11
CA CYS A 212 -10.78 -20.74 -21.43
C CYS A 212 -9.58 -20.63 -22.38
N ASP A 213 -9.82 -20.47 -23.69
CA ASP A 213 -8.81 -20.54 -24.76
C ASP A 213 -7.82 -19.39 -24.72
N SER A 214 -8.19 -18.26 -24.12
CA SER A 214 -7.27 -17.13 -23.89
C SER A 214 -6.15 -17.47 -22.90
N CYS A 215 -6.31 -18.53 -22.12
CA CYS A 215 -5.35 -18.96 -21.12
C CYS A 215 -4.45 -20.02 -21.75
N GLU A 216 -3.31 -19.64 -22.32
CA GLU A 216 -2.32 -20.54 -22.94
C GLU A 216 -1.53 -21.39 -21.92
N TYR A 217 -2.20 -21.82 -20.85
CA TYR A 217 -1.60 -22.49 -19.71
C TYR A 217 -1.90 -23.99 -19.72
N LYS A 218 -0.89 -24.80 -19.41
CA LYS A 218 -1.08 -26.23 -19.15
C LYS A 218 -1.79 -26.41 -17.80
N ASN A 219 -2.87 -27.20 -17.81
CA ASN A 219 -3.68 -27.60 -16.65
C ASN A 219 -3.94 -26.44 -15.67
N PRO A 220 -4.70 -25.39 -16.06
CA PRO A 220 -4.94 -24.25 -15.20
C PRO A 220 -5.80 -24.63 -13.99
N VAL A 221 -5.40 -24.13 -12.83
CA VAL A 221 -6.04 -24.41 -11.53
C VAL A 221 -6.30 -23.10 -10.80
N PHE A 222 -7.54 -22.92 -10.35
CA PHE A 222 -7.96 -21.81 -9.49
C PHE A 222 -8.53 -22.38 -8.18
N ASN A 223 -8.06 -21.88 -7.04
CA ASN A 223 -8.45 -22.39 -5.72
C ASN A 223 -8.35 -23.93 -5.59
N LYS A 224 -7.27 -24.51 -6.13
CA LYS A 224 -7.01 -25.96 -6.17
C LYS A 224 -8.01 -26.78 -6.99
N LYS A 225 -8.86 -26.15 -7.80
CA LYS A 225 -9.79 -26.81 -8.72
C LYS A 225 -9.38 -26.55 -10.17
N LYS A 226 -9.47 -27.58 -11.02
CA LYS A 226 -9.23 -27.45 -12.45
C LYS A 226 -10.19 -26.45 -13.07
N VAL A 227 -9.67 -25.64 -13.97
CA VAL A 227 -10.43 -24.75 -14.83
C VAL A 227 -10.48 -25.38 -16.21
N GLU A 228 -11.65 -25.81 -16.63
CA GLU A 228 -11.88 -26.40 -17.95
C GLU A 228 -13.33 -26.18 -18.38
N THR A 229 -13.56 -26.10 -19.69
CA THR A 229 -14.89 -25.87 -20.26
C THR A 229 -15.90 -26.91 -19.76
N GLY A 230 -17.11 -26.44 -19.42
CA GLY A 230 -18.19 -27.26 -18.89
C GLY A 230 -18.18 -27.45 -17.37
N LYS A 231 -17.05 -27.22 -16.68
CA LYS A 231 -17.00 -27.21 -15.20
C LYS A 231 -17.53 -25.91 -14.62
N THR A 232 -17.75 -25.93 -13.31
CA THR A 232 -18.18 -24.76 -12.54
C THR A 232 -17.04 -24.15 -11.76
N MET A 233 -16.97 -22.83 -11.73
CA MET A 233 -16.03 -22.05 -10.93
C MET A 233 -16.79 -21.06 -10.04
N VAL A 234 -16.29 -20.85 -8.82
CA VAL A 234 -16.83 -19.83 -7.90
C VAL A 234 -15.84 -18.68 -7.85
N VAL A 235 -16.33 -17.48 -8.11
CA VAL A 235 -15.57 -16.22 -8.04
C VAL A 235 -16.30 -15.24 -7.14
N ASP A 236 -15.59 -14.35 -6.47
CA ASP A 236 -16.12 -13.31 -5.62
C ASP A 236 -15.85 -11.95 -6.25
N MET A 237 -16.87 -11.26 -6.75
CA MET A 237 -16.66 -9.96 -7.39
C MET A 237 -16.07 -8.90 -6.45
N ALA A 238 -15.98 -9.14 -5.13
CA ALA A 238 -15.24 -8.30 -4.19
C ALA A 238 -13.72 -8.51 -4.19
N TYR A 239 -13.24 -9.53 -4.90
CA TYR A 239 -11.82 -9.90 -4.99
C TYR A 239 -11.43 -10.04 -6.46
N GLU A 240 -12.12 -10.87 -7.22
CA GLU A 240 -11.84 -11.12 -8.63
C GLU A 240 -12.37 -10.01 -9.56
N LYS A 241 -11.58 -9.66 -10.56
CA LYS A 241 -11.98 -8.82 -11.67
C LYS A 241 -12.93 -9.58 -12.61
N VAL A 242 -14.22 -9.27 -12.48
CA VAL A 242 -15.28 -9.80 -13.33
C VAL A 242 -15.77 -8.73 -14.30
N ILE A 243 -15.70 -9.04 -15.60
CA ILE A 243 -16.14 -8.22 -16.72
C ILE A 243 -17.47 -8.79 -17.21
N ILE A 244 -18.51 -7.96 -17.25
CA ILE A 244 -19.85 -8.35 -17.71
C ILE A 244 -19.91 -8.03 -19.21
N LYS A 245 -20.27 -9.01 -20.05
CA LYS A 245 -20.48 -8.83 -21.49
C LYS A 245 -21.91 -8.39 -21.79
#